data_AF-A0A242JWY8-F1
#
_entry.id   AF-A0A242JWY8-F1
#
_cell.length_a   1.000
_cell.length_b   1.000
_cell.length_c   1.000
_cell.angle_alpha   90.00
_cell.angle_beta   90.00
_cell.angle_gamma   90.00
#
_symmetry.space_group_name_H-M   'P 1'
#
loop_
_entity.id
_entity.type
_entity.pdbx_description
1 polymer ?
#
loop_
_entity_poly.entity_id
_entity_poly.type
_entity_poly.pdbx_seq_one_letter_code
_entity_poly.pdbx_strand_id
1 'polypeptide(L)'
;MCIRDRYINTFSEFNGYINQVVANYKGELYNLPFNMNTFYQMWGVKTPEEAKAKIAEQREHAGITQTPKNLEEQAISLIGTDIYEKLIKGYTEKQWGRKATELPNFIIKRLPTRFTFDNNYFNHRYQGVPIDGYTPIFDKLLASELIDVELNTDFFSEKETYLAEFPRVVYTGMIDAFFDYMHGELDYRSVRFESETLESDNAQGNAVINYTDAETPYTRVMEWRHFDQKADNNKTILTHEYPQDWDRSKEAYYPVNDEKNSDIFKKYKLEAKQYEHVIFGGRLANYQYYDMDQVFSAALKAVNQEFK
;
A
#
# COMPACT_ATOMS: atom_id res chain seq x y z
N MET A 1 -10.96 3.02 1.62
CA MET A 1 -10.09 2.29 2.58
C MET A 1 -10.94 1.37 3.43
N CYS A 2 -10.35 0.28 3.91
CA CYS A 2 -11.06 -0.81 4.55
C CYS A 2 -11.22 -0.53 6.05
N ILE A 3 -12.41 -0.73 6.60
CA ILE A 3 -12.73 -0.34 7.98
C ILE A 3 -13.23 -1.57 8.71
N ARG A 4 -12.33 -2.30 9.36
CA ARG A 4 -12.75 -3.51 10.10
C ARG A 4 -13.39 -3.19 11.45
N ASP A 5 -13.18 -1.97 11.96
CA ASP A 5 -13.47 -1.64 13.36
C ASP A 5 -14.52 -0.54 13.51
N ARG A 6 -15.53 -0.80 14.35
CA ARG A 6 -16.47 0.22 14.85
C ARG A 6 -15.75 1.36 15.58
N TYR A 7 -14.51 1.13 16.01
CA TYR A 7 -13.67 2.10 16.69
C TYR A 7 -13.47 3.37 15.84
N ILE A 8 -13.08 3.25 14.58
CA ILE A 8 -12.78 4.47 13.79
C ILE A 8 -14.04 5.30 13.50
N ASN A 9 -15.21 4.64 13.47
CA ASN A 9 -16.50 5.31 13.28
C ASN A 9 -16.93 6.16 14.49
N THR A 10 -16.29 6.03 15.65
CA THR A 10 -16.54 6.97 16.76
C THR A 10 -15.91 8.35 16.51
N PHE A 11 -14.96 8.44 15.57
CA PHE A 11 -14.23 9.66 15.26
C PHE A 11 -14.68 10.30 13.95
N SER A 12 -15.22 9.55 12.99
CA SER A 12 -15.73 10.12 11.74
C SER A 12 -16.81 9.27 11.10
N GLU A 13 -17.68 9.93 10.33
CA GLU A 13 -18.57 9.27 9.38
C GLU A 13 -17.81 9.01 8.08
N PHE A 14 -18.05 7.84 7.48
CA PHE A 14 -17.42 7.46 6.21
C PHE A 14 -18.46 7.40 5.11
N ASN A 15 -18.10 7.89 3.93
CA ASN A 15 -18.92 7.78 2.74
C ASN A 15 -18.96 6.33 2.20
N GLY A 16 -19.82 6.09 1.20
CA GLY A 16 -19.96 4.79 0.54
C GLY A 16 -18.92 4.51 -0.55
N TYR A 17 -17.76 5.17 -0.54
CA TYR A 17 -16.76 5.03 -1.61
C TYR A 17 -16.23 3.59 -1.71
N ILE A 18 -16.40 3.01 -2.91
CA ILE A 18 -15.80 1.73 -3.29
C ILE A 18 -14.68 2.03 -4.29
N ASN A 19 -13.46 1.60 -3.97
CA ASN A 19 -12.33 1.82 -4.86
C ASN A 19 -12.47 0.96 -6.11
N GLN A 20 -12.48 1.59 -7.28
CA GLN A 20 -12.51 0.92 -8.57
C GLN A 20 -11.36 1.48 -9.41
N VAL A 21 -10.26 0.75 -9.46
CA VAL A 21 -9.04 1.22 -10.13
C VAL A 21 -9.10 0.87 -11.61
N VAL A 22 -8.63 1.77 -12.46
CA VAL A 22 -8.41 1.51 -13.89
C VAL A 22 -6.92 1.40 -14.14
N ALA A 23 -6.50 0.48 -15.00
CA ALA A 23 -5.16 0.41 -15.53
C ALA A 23 -5.14 0.94 -16.97
N ASN A 24 -4.19 1.80 -17.27
CA ASN A 24 -3.86 2.28 -18.60
C ASN A 24 -2.57 1.59 -19.06
N TYR A 25 -2.63 0.90 -20.18
CA TYR A 25 -1.48 0.34 -20.87
C TYR A 25 -1.43 0.92 -22.28
N LYS A 26 -0.56 1.93 -22.49
CA LYS A 26 -0.38 2.57 -23.81
C LYS A 26 -1.69 3.08 -24.44
N GLY A 27 -2.59 3.61 -23.61
CA GLY A 27 -3.90 4.12 -24.01
C GLY A 27 -5.05 3.11 -23.94
N GLU A 28 -4.76 1.81 -23.78
CA GLU A 28 -5.78 0.78 -23.55
C GLU A 28 -6.17 0.75 -22.07
N LEU A 29 -7.48 0.84 -21.79
CA LEU A 29 -8.00 0.85 -20.42
C LEU A 29 -8.52 -0.52 -20.00
N TYR A 30 -8.18 -0.93 -18.78
CA TYR A 30 -8.57 -2.20 -18.17
C TYR A 30 -9.07 -1.96 -16.75
N ASN A 31 -10.11 -2.69 -16.32
CA ASN A 31 -10.55 -2.63 -14.94
C ASN A 31 -9.64 -3.48 -14.03
N LEU A 32 -9.39 -2.98 -12.82
CA LEU A 32 -8.77 -3.70 -11.72
C LEU A 32 -9.77 -3.86 -10.56
N PRO A 33 -9.67 -4.94 -9.75
CA PRO A 33 -8.65 -5.99 -9.81
C PRO A 33 -8.95 -6.96 -10.97
N PHE A 34 -8.13 -7.98 -11.17
CA PHE A 34 -8.30 -8.92 -12.29
C PHE A 34 -9.65 -9.64 -12.16
N ASN A 35 -10.58 -9.33 -13.06
CA ASN A 35 -11.93 -9.86 -13.04
C ASN A 35 -12.47 -10.09 -14.45
N MET A 36 -13.73 -10.53 -14.59
CA MET A 36 -14.30 -10.81 -15.91
C MET A 36 -14.32 -9.59 -16.84
N ASN A 37 -14.40 -8.35 -16.34
CA ASN A 37 -14.23 -7.15 -17.15
C ASN A 37 -12.84 -7.08 -17.77
N THR A 38 -11.80 -7.38 -16.99
CA THR A 38 -10.40 -7.43 -17.46
C THR A 38 -10.23 -8.52 -18.51
N PHE A 39 -10.75 -9.72 -18.25
CA PHE A 39 -10.60 -10.86 -19.16
C PHE A 39 -11.35 -10.66 -20.47
N TYR A 40 -12.56 -10.09 -20.40
CA TYR A 40 -13.33 -9.72 -21.58
C TYR A 40 -12.57 -8.68 -22.42
N GLN A 41 -12.03 -7.62 -21.80
CA GLN A 41 -11.26 -6.61 -22.51
C GLN A 41 -9.96 -7.17 -23.11
N MET A 42 -9.32 -8.12 -22.42
CA MET A 42 -8.06 -8.73 -22.86
C MET A 42 -8.24 -9.73 -24.01
N TRP A 43 -9.27 -10.59 -23.93
CA TRP A 43 -9.40 -11.77 -24.77
C TRP A 43 -10.77 -11.94 -25.44
N GLY A 44 -11.76 -11.11 -25.10
CA GLY A 44 -13.14 -11.24 -25.56
C GLY A 44 -13.92 -12.40 -24.92
N VAL A 45 -13.35 -13.07 -23.91
CA VAL A 45 -14.01 -14.17 -23.18
C VAL A 45 -15.19 -13.64 -22.37
N LYS A 46 -16.27 -14.42 -22.32
CA LYS A 46 -17.56 -14.02 -21.73
C LYS A 46 -17.92 -14.86 -20.52
N THR A 47 -17.32 -16.05 -20.36
CA THR A 47 -17.60 -16.95 -19.24
C THR A 47 -16.38 -17.17 -18.35
N PRO A 48 -16.59 -17.45 -17.05
CA PRO A 48 -15.55 -17.90 -16.12
C PRO A 48 -14.72 -19.07 -16.66
N GLU A 49 -15.36 -20.04 -17.31
CA GLU A 49 -14.74 -21.24 -17.87
C GLU A 49 -13.78 -20.89 -19.00
N GLU A 50 -14.20 -20.02 -19.92
CA GLU A 50 -13.33 -19.51 -21.01
C GLU A 50 -12.12 -18.75 -20.46
N ALA A 51 -12.32 -17.89 -19.46
CA ALA A 51 -11.22 -17.15 -18.83
C ALA A 51 -10.22 -18.09 -18.15
N LYS A 52 -10.70 -19.09 -17.40
CA LYS A 52 -9.84 -20.10 -16.76
C LYS A 52 -9.08 -20.94 -17.80
N ALA A 53 -9.74 -21.32 -18.89
CA ALA A 53 -9.11 -22.05 -19.98
C ALA A 53 -7.98 -21.23 -20.60
N LYS A 54 -8.18 -19.92 -20.83
CA LYS A 54 -7.16 -19.05 -21.40
C LYS A 54 -5.96 -18.85 -20.47
N ILE A 55 -6.20 -18.68 -19.17
CA ILE A 55 -5.13 -18.60 -18.16
C ILE A 55 -4.35 -19.92 -18.11
N ALA A 56 -5.04 -21.07 -18.13
CA ALA A 56 -4.40 -22.38 -18.10
C ALA A 56 -3.51 -22.62 -19.34
N GLU A 57 -4.02 -22.26 -20.53
CA GLU A 57 -3.26 -22.30 -21.79
C GLU A 57 -1.97 -21.48 -21.66
N GLN A 58 -2.05 -20.23 -21.22
CA GLN A 58 -0.86 -19.37 -21.11
C GLN A 58 0.13 -19.86 -20.05
N ARG A 59 -0.38 -20.38 -18.93
CA ARG A 59 0.47 -20.96 -17.88
C ARG A 59 1.25 -22.17 -18.38
N GLU A 60 0.62 -23.03 -19.17
CA GLU A 60 1.27 -24.19 -19.79
C GLU A 60 2.34 -23.77 -20.80
N HIS A 61 2.03 -22.82 -21.68
CA HIS A 61 2.99 -22.27 -22.65
C HIS A 61 4.19 -21.60 -21.97
N ALA A 62 3.99 -20.96 -20.82
CA ALA A 62 5.05 -20.36 -20.03
C ALA A 62 5.89 -21.38 -19.24
N GLY A 63 5.55 -22.67 -19.26
CA GLY A 63 6.28 -23.73 -18.57
C GLY A 63 6.14 -23.69 -17.04
N ILE A 64 5.15 -22.96 -16.51
CA ILE A 64 4.93 -22.83 -15.06
C ILE A 64 4.22 -24.09 -14.54
N THR A 65 5.02 -25.10 -14.19
CA THR A 65 4.56 -26.42 -13.74
C THR A 65 4.82 -26.68 -12.25
N GLN A 66 5.63 -25.84 -11.60
CA GLN A 66 6.02 -25.95 -10.20
C GLN A 66 5.51 -24.76 -9.38
N THR A 67 5.80 -24.76 -8.08
CA THR A 67 5.54 -23.62 -7.20
C THR A 67 6.32 -22.39 -7.67
N PRO A 68 5.67 -21.24 -7.92
CA PRO A 68 6.33 -20.02 -8.35
C PRO A 68 7.41 -19.53 -7.38
N LYS A 69 8.58 -19.16 -7.92
CA LYS A 69 9.75 -18.72 -7.14
C LYS A 69 9.84 -17.20 -7.01
N ASN A 70 9.33 -16.47 -8.00
CA ASN A 70 9.39 -15.00 -8.06
C ASN A 70 8.01 -14.42 -8.42
N LEU A 71 7.94 -13.09 -8.51
CA LEU A 71 6.72 -12.36 -8.84
C LEU A 71 6.22 -12.68 -10.25
N GLU A 72 7.10 -12.75 -11.24
CA GLU A 72 6.74 -13.07 -12.64
C GLU A 72 6.03 -14.42 -12.74
N GLU A 73 6.67 -15.49 -12.27
CA GLU A 73 6.09 -16.84 -12.30
C GLU A 73 4.75 -16.89 -11.54
N GLN A 74 4.66 -16.16 -10.42
CA GLN A 74 3.45 -16.13 -9.60
C GLN A 74 2.32 -15.38 -10.31
N ALA A 75 2.63 -14.28 -10.99
CA ALA A 75 1.68 -13.51 -11.77
C ALA A 75 1.16 -14.34 -12.94
N ILE A 76 2.06 -14.88 -13.77
CA ILE A 76 1.69 -15.71 -14.92
C ILE A 76 0.85 -16.91 -14.48
N SER A 77 1.19 -17.55 -13.35
CA SER A 77 0.40 -18.66 -12.80
C SER A 77 -1.04 -18.28 -12.42
N LEU A 78 -1.30 -17.02 -12.09
CA LEU A 78 -2.61 -16.56 -11.61
C LEU A 78 -3.46 -15.96 -12.73
N ILE A 79 -2.83 -15.22 -13.65
CA ILE A 79 -3.52 -14.33 -14.61
C ILE A 79 -3.06 -14.51 -16.06
N GLY A 80 -2.11 -15.40 -16.33
CA GLY A 80 -1.56 -15.61 -17.66
C GLY A 80 -0.52 -14.55 -18.08
N THR A 81 0.21 -14.87 -19.15
CA THR A 81 1.31 -14.06 -19.69
C THR A 81 0.84 -12.72 -20.25
N ASP A 82 -0.30 -12.67 -20.92
CA ASP A 82 -0.76 -11.41 -21.55
C ASP A 82 -1.07 -10.33 -20.50
N ILE A 83 -1.80 -10.72 -19.44
CA ILE A 83 -2.15 -9.81 -18.35
C ILE A 83 -0.90 -9.47 -17.54
N TYR A 84 0.02 -10.41 -17.36
CA TYR A 84 1.30 -10.13 -16.72
C TYR A 84 2.09 -9.06 -17.48
N GLU A 85 2.30 -9.25 -18.78
CA GLU A 85 3.07 -8.33 -19.62
C GLU A 85 2.42 -6.95 -19.71
N LYS A 86 1.09 -6.87 -19.89
CA LYS A 86 0.39 -5.57 -20.00
C LYS A 86 0.21 -4.88 -18.66
N LEU A 87 -0.26 -5.57 -17.62
CA LEU A 87 -0.82 -4.92 -16.43
C LEU A 87 0.03 -5.06 -15.16
N ILE A 88 1.05 -5.91 -15.17
CA ILE A 88 1.88 -6.17 -13.99
C ILE A 88 3.34 -5.79 -14.19
N LYS A 89 3.99 -6.26 -15.26
CA LYS A 89 5.45 -6.20 -15.42
C LYS A 89 5.98 -4.77 -15.35
N GLY A 90 5.58 -3.91 -16.29
CA GLY A 90 6.04 -2.52 -16.33
C GLY A 90 5.72 -1.75 -15.06
N TYR A 91 4.50 -1.91 -14.53
CA TYR A 91 4.10 -1.29 -13.26
C TYR A 91 4.98 -1.71 -12.09
N THR A 92 5.22 -3.01 -11.96
CA THR A 92 6.00 -3.60 -10.86
C THR A 92 7.46 -3.17 -10.93
N GLU A 93 8.08 -3.28 -12.11
CA GLU A 93 9.48 -2.93 -12.28
C GLU A 93 9.72 -1.43 -12.05
N LYS A 94 8.77 -0.58 -12.43
CA LYS A 94 8.78 0.85 -12.13
C LYS A 94 8.64 1.12 -10.64
N GLN A 95 7.65 0.49 -9.98
CA GLN A 95 7.39 0.68 -8.55
C GLN A 95 8.60 0.27 -7.69
N TRP A 96 9.25 -0.86 -8.04
CA TRP A 96 10.30 -1.47 -7.22
C TRP A 96 11.72 -1.16 -7.69
N GLY A 97 11.91 -0.66 -8.92
CA GLY A 97 13.24 -0.44 -9.50
C GLY A 97 14.02 -1.74 -9.72
N ARG A 98 13.34 -2.90 -9.76
CA ARG A 98 13.94 -4.24 -9.88
C ARG A 98 13.12 -5.09 -10.83
N LYS A 99 13.76 -6.08 -11.46
CA LYS A 99 13.07 -7.00 -12.37
C LYS A 99 12.05 -7.84 -11.63
N ALA A 100 10.92 -8.13 -12.26
CA ALA A 100 9.88 -8.99 -11.66
C ALA A 100 10.39 -10.40 -11.31
N THR A 101 11.43 -10.88 -12.01
CA THR A 101 12.10 -12.16 -11.74
C THR A 101 12.97 -12.16 -10.48
N GLU A 102 13.32 -10.99 -9.95
CA GLU A 102 14.14 -10.80 -8.75
C GLU A 102 13.28 -10.48 -7.51
N LEU A 103 11.98 -10.28 -7.71
CA LEU A 103 11.05 -9.91 -6.65
C LEU A 103 10.38 -11.15 -6.02
N PRO A 104 10.16 -11.16 -4.70
CA PRO A 104 9.47 -12.26 -4.03
C PRO A 104 8.05 -12.51 -4.56
N ASN A 105 7.67 -13.79 -4.65
CA ASN A 105 6.36 -14.22 -5.18
C ASN A 105 5.14 -13.65 -4.39
N PHE A 106 5.30 -13.29 -3.12
CA PHE A 106 4.16 -12.91 -2.28
C PHE A 106 3.69 -11.48 -2.51
N ILE A 107 4.46 -10.64 -3.20
CA ILE A 107 4.12 -9.24 -3.48
C ILE A 107 2.78 -9.15 -4.23
N ILE A 108 2.55 -10.02 -5.23
CA ILE A 108 1.32 -9.98 -6.04
C ILE A 108 0.11 -10.64 -5.38
N LYS A 109 0.28 -11.43 -4.30
CA LYS A 109 -0.82 -12.15 -3.62
C LYS A 109 -1.91 -11.22 -3.05
N ARG A 110 -1.66 -9.92 -3.02
CA ARG A 110 -2.59 -8.90 -2.53
C ARG A 110 -3.72 -8.57 -3.52
N LEU A 111 -3.54 -8.81 -4.82
CA LEU A 111 -4.54 -8.49 -5.83
C LEU A 111 -5.51 -9.66 -6.04
N PRO A 112 -6.82 -9.49 -5.80
CA PRO A 112 -7.81 -10.53 -6.08
C PRO A 112 -7.83 -10.90 -7.57
N THR A 113 -7.95 -12.18 -7.87
CA THR A 113 -8.34 -12.68 -9.19
C THR A 113 -9.74 -13.25 -9.08
N ARG A 114 -10.70 -12.69 -9.81
CA ARG A 114 -12.13 -13.02 -9.71
C ARG A 114 -12.66 -13.53 -11.04
N PHE A 115 -13.50 -14.55 -11.00
CA PHE A 115 -14.24 -15.02 -12.18
C PHE A 115 -15.69 -14.54 -12.13
N THR A 116 -15.86 -13.27 -11.79
CA THR A 116 -17.13 -12.53 -11.77
C THR A 116 -16.89 -11.12 -12.32
N PHE A 117 -17.95 -10.42 -12.75
CA PHE A 117 -17.88 -9.02 -13.16
C PHE A 117 -17.95 -8.12 -11.93
N ASP A 118 -16.79 -7.89 -11.30
CA ASP A 118 -16.68 -7.10 -10.06
C ASP A 118 -15.38 -6.30 -10.00
N ASN A 119 -15.52 -4.98 -10.15
CA ASN A 119 -14.41 -4.00 -10.15
C ASN A 119 -14.04 -3.49 -8.75
N ASN A 120 -14.64 -4.00 -7.67
CA ASN A 120 -14.30 -3.58 -6.32
C ASN A 120 -12.85 -3.95 -5.99
N TYR A 121 -11.94 -3.00 -5.85
CA TYR A 121 -10.51 -3.30 -5.67
C TYR A 121 -10.21 -4.15 -4.43
N PHE A 122 -11.05 -4.06 -3.39
CA PHE A 122 -10.87 -4.76 -2.14
C PHE A 122 -11.95 -5.82 -1.91
N ASN A 123 -11.63 -6.88 -1.17
CA ASN A 123 -12.61 -7.88 -0.71
C ASN A 123 -13.27 -7.50 0.63
N HIS A 124 -12.95 -6.33 1.17
CA HIS A 124 -13.39 -5.92 2.49
C HIS A 124 -14.87 -5.55 2.48
N ARG A 125 -15.59 -6.01 3.52
CA ARG A 125 -17.03 -5.74 3.71
C ARG A 125 -17.34 -4.26 3.88
N TYR A 126 -16.46 -3.54 4.58
CA TYR A 126 -16.63 -2.12 4.90
C TYR A 126 -15.55 -1.33 4.18
N GLN A 127 -15.98 -0.36 3.38
CA GLN A 127 -15.12 0.51 2.61
C GLN A 127 -15.71 1.92 2.61
N GLY A 128 -14.83 2.91 2.69
CA GLY A 128 -15.20 4.31 2.58
C GLY A 128 -14.00 5.23 2.69
N VAL A 129 -14.27 6.52 2.58
CA VAL A 129 -13.38 7.65 2.88
C VAL A 129 -14.09 8.52 3.93
N PRO A 130 -13.39 9.02 4.96
CA PRO A 130 -14.01 9.87 5.97
C PRO A 130 -14.54 11.14 5.31
N ILE A 131 -15.79 11.48 5.62
CA ILE A 131 -16.50 12.57 4.96
C ILE A 131 -15.73 13.89 5.12
N ASP A 132 -15.14 14.13 6.28
CA ASP A 132 -14.40 15.37 6.58
C ASP A 132 -12.87 15.23 6.41
N GLY A 133 -12.42 14.16 5.75
CA GLY A 133 -10.99 13.86 5.61
C GLY A 133 -10.39 13.15 6.82
N TYR A 134 -9.12 12.79 6.72
CA TYR A 134 -8.42 12.01 7.75
C TYR A 134 -7.96 12.84 8.93
N THR A 135 -7.58 14.11 8.74
CA THR A 135 -7.08 14.97 9.82
C THR A 135 -8.07 15.11 10.98
N PRO A 136 -9.38 15.36 10.75
CA PRO A 136 -10.34 15.48 11.86
C PRO A 136 -10.54 14.20 12.69
N ILE A 137 -10.18 13.03 12.15
CA ILE A 137 -10.13 11.79 12.95
C ILE A 137 -9.01 11.90 13.99
N PHE A 138 -7.83 12.33 13.57
CA PHE A 138 -6.67 12.46 14.44
C PHE A 138 -6.82 13.60 15.44
N ASP A 139 -7.44 14.71 15.04
CA ASP A 139 -7.78 15.80 15.96
C ASP A 139 -8.62 15.29 17.14
N LYS A 140 -9.61 14.42 16.86
CA LYS A 140 -10.44 13.81 17.92
C LYS A 140 -9.72 12.73 18.71
N LEU A 141 -8.87 11.93 18.06
CA LEU A 141 -8.07 10.91 18.75
C LEU A 141 -7.10 11.53 19.76
N LEU A 142 -6.58 12.72 19.46
CA LEU A 142 -5.58 13.42 20.27
C LEU A 142 -6.18 14.52 21.16
N ALA A 143 -7.52 14.65 21.22
CA ALA A 143 -8.20 15.75 21.92
C ALA A 143 -8.24 15.63 23.46
N SER A 144 -7.73 14.54 24.05
CA SER A 144 -7.76 14.37 25.50
C SER A 144 -6.76 15.32 26.17
N GLU A 145 -7.15 15.95 27.28
CA GLU A 145 -6.26 16.78 28.10
C GLU A 145 -5.07 16.00 28.71
N LEU A 146 -5.08 14.66 28.60
CA LEU A 146 -3.96 13.79 29.00
C LEU A 146 -2.93 13.59 27.88
N ILE A 147 -3.14 14.17 26.70
CA ILE A 147 -2.30 13.99 25.52
C ILE A 147 -1.69 15.33 25.15
N ASP A 148 -0.39 15.46 25.38
CA ASP A 148 0.42 16.54 24.82
C ASP A 148 0.92 16.14 23.42
N VAL A 149 0.82 17.05 22.46
CA VAL A 149 1.27 16.83 21.07
C VAL A 149 2.35 17.84 20.73
N GLU A 150 3.53 17.34 20.42
CA GLU A 150 4.66 18.14 19.93
C GLU A 150 4.92 17.80 18.45
N LEU A 151 4.96 18.82 17.60
CA LEU A 151 5.19 18.70 16.15
C LEU A 151 6.54 19.31 15.78
N ASN A 152 7.13 18.87 14.66
CA ASN A 152 8.45 19.29 14.20
C ASN A 152 9.59 18.92 15.19
N THR A 153 9.41 17.85 15.96
CA THR A 153 10.36 17.37 16.96
C THR A 153 10.81 15.96 16.59
N ASP A 154 12.12 15.80 16.38
CA ASP A 154 12.73 14.50 16.10
C ASP A 154 13.04 13.79 17.43
N PHE A 155 12.46 12.60 17.64
CA PHE A 155 12.73 11.77 18.81
C PHE A 155 14.24 11.55 19.05
N PHE A 156 15.04 11.47 17.98
CA PHE A 156 16.47 11.19 18.09
C PHE A 156 17.29 12.33 18.67
N SER A 157 16.78 13.58 18.69
CA SER A 157 17.52 14.69 19.30
C SER A 157 17.64 14.53 20.82
N GLU A 158 16.67 13.88 21.45
CA GLU A 158 16.57 13.73 22.92
C GLU A 158 16.24 12.28 23.32
N LYS A 159 16.60 11.29 22.48
CA LYS A 159 16.24 9.88 22.67
C LYS A 159 16.56 9.36 24.07
N GLU A 160 17.77 9.58 24.55
CA GLU A 160 18.20 9.08 25.86
C GLU A 160 17.42 9.76 27.00
N THR A 161 17.09 11.04 26.85
CA THR A 161 16.25 11.79 27.79
C THR A 161 14.85 11.17 27.85
N TYR A 162 14.20 10.97 26.70
CA TYR A 162 12.86 10.38 26.64
C TYR A 162 12.80 8.94 27.16
N LEU A 163 13.79 8.12 26.84
CA LEU A 163 13.87 6.74 27.34
C LEU A 163 14.08 6.67 28.85
N ALA A 164 14.76 7.66 29.44
CA ALA A 164 14.96 7.74 30.89
C ALA A 164 13.76 8.35 31.64
N GLU A 165 13.07 9.32 31.03
CA GLU A 165 11.98 10.06 31.66
C GLU A 165 10.67 9.26 31.70
N PHE A 166 10.32 8.60 30.59
CA PHE A 166 9.02 7.94 30.46
C PHE A 166 9.07 6.46 30.85
N PRO A 167 8.15 5.98 31.72
CA PRO A 167 8.17 4.59 32.18
C PRO A 167 7.85 3.58 31.07
N ARG A 168 7.17 4.05 30.02
CA ARG A 168 6.84 3.28 28.81
C ARG A 168 6.93 4.19 27.60
N VAL A 169 7.54 3.69 26.53
CA VAL A 169 7.67 4.40 25.25
C VAL A 169 7.09 3.56 24.13
N VAL A 170 6.25 4.16 23.28
CA VAL A 170 5.77 3.52 22.04
C VAL A 170 6.55 4.12 20.88
N TYR A 171 7.38 3.31 20.23
CA TYR A 171 8.19 3.73 19.10
C TYR A 171 7.62 3.21 17.79
N THR A 172 7.28 4.11 16.87
CA THR A 172 6.66 3.78 15.57
C THR A 172 7.52 4.17 14.36
N GLY A 173 8.71 4.73 14.60
CA GLY A 173 9.70 5.08 13.57
C GLY A 173 10.49 3.88 13.05
N MET A 174 11.54 4.13 12.25
CA MET A 174 12.34 3.06 11.67
C MET A 174 13.18 2.33 12.72
N ILE A 175 13.03 1.02 12.83
CA ILE A 175 13.69 0.23 13.87
C ILE A 175 15.21 0.25 13.76
N ASP A 176 15.74 0.26 12.55
CA ASP A 176 17.18 0.33 12.29
C ASP A 176 17.77 1.68 12.73
N ALA A 177 17.06 2.79 12.49
CA ALA A 177 17.43 4.10 13.02
C ALA A 177 17.41 4.13 14.56
N PHE A 178 16.43 3.46 15.19
CA PHE A 178 16.41 3.33 16.66
C PHE A 178 17.70 2.75 17.23
N PHE A 179 18.35 1.84 16.51
CA PHE A 179 19.59 1.17 16.91
C PHE A 179 20.84 1.69 16.17
N ASP A 180 20.81 2.96 15.72
CA ASP A 180 21.93 3.62 15.05
C ASP A 180 22.51 2.81 13.88
N TYR A 181 21.65 2.06 13.19
CA TYR A 181 21.97 1.19 12.05
C TYR A 181 23.03 0.11 12.35
N MET A 182 23.18 -0.31 13.61
CA MET A 182 24.25 -1.23 14.06
C MET A 182 24.30 -2.58 13.33
N HIS A 183 23.16 -3.05 12.78
CA HIS A 183 23.06 -4.31 12.02
C HIS A 183 22.96 -4.09 10.49
N GLY A 184 23.15 -2.85 10.04
CA GLY A 184 22.94 -2.41 8.66
C GLY A 184 21.60 -1.71 8.45
N GLU A 185 21.50 -0.96 7.36
CA GLU A 185 20.29 -0.21 7.00
C GLU A 185 19.27 -1.11 6.28
N LEU A 186 18.00 -0.96 6.66
CA LEU A 186 16.88 -1.62 6.01
C LEU A 186 16.49 -0.86 4.75
N ASP A 187 16.31 -1.57 3.65
CA ASP A 187 15.94 -0.96 2.37
C ASP A 187 14.45 -0.62 2.36
N TYR A 188 14.12 0.53 1.79
CA TYR A 188 12.75 0.94 1.51
C TYR A 188 12.61 1.39 0.05
N ARG A 189 11.37 1.45 -0.43
CA ARG A 189 11.01 2.29 -1.58
C ARG A 189 10.33 3.55 -1.07
N SER A 190 10.60 4.65 -1.76
CA SER A 190 9.94 5.91 -1.54
C SER A 190 9.08 6.28 -2.76
N VAL A 191 8.22 7.27 -2.58
CA VAL A 191 7.45 7.88 -3.66
C VAL A 191 7.50 9.38 -3.52
N ARG A 192 7.37 10.07 -4.64
CA ARG A 192 7.25 11.52 -4.72
C ARG A 192 5.93 11.85 -5.39
N PHE A 193 5.26 12.87 -4.88
CA PHE A 193 3.97 13.31 -5.41
C PHE A 193 4.14 14.66 -6.09
N GLU A 194 3.58 14.80 -7.29
CA GLU A 194 3.42 16.09 -7.96
C GLU A 194 1.93 16.33 -8.17
N SER A 195 1.44 17.47 -7.66
CA SER A 195 0.04 17.83 -7.78
C SER A 195 -0.12 19.02 -8.72
N GLU A 196 -1.17 18.98 -9.53
CA GLU A 196 -1.61 20.09 -10.35
C GLU A 196 -3.11 20.35 -10.14
N THR A 197 -3.50 21.62 -10.21
CA THR A 197 -4.89 22.04 -10.17
C THR A 197 -5.33 22.40 -11.58
N LEU A 198 -6.45 21.83 -12.03
CA LEU A 198 -7.01 22.03 -13.36
C LEU A 198 -8.38 22.73 -13.26
N GLU A 199 -8.67 23.58 -14.25
CA GLU A 199 -10.00 24.16 -14.48
C GLU A 199 -10.90 23.13 -15.16
N SER A 200 -11.32 22.10 -14.43
CA SER A 200 -12.22 21.07 -14.94
C SER A 200 -13.03 20.46 -13.82
N ASP A 201 -14.25 20.05 -14.14
CA ASP A 201 -15.07 19.24 -13.25
C ASP A 201 -14.72 17.74 -13.25
N ASN A 202 -13.90 17.33 -14.21
CA ASN A 202 -13.53 15.94 -14.43
C ASN A 202 -12.35 15.88 -15.41
N ALA A 203 -11.16 15.48 -14.94
CA ALA A 203 -9.97 15.39 -15.78
C ALA A 203 -9.71 13.97 -16.30
N GLN A 204 -9.88 12.93 -15.46
CA GLN A 204 -9.62 11.54 -15.86
C GLN A 204 -10.81 10.59 -15.63
N GLY A 205 -11.85 11.02 -14.91
CA GLY A 205 -13.11 10.30 -14.78
C GLY A 205 -13.06 9.12 -13.82
N ASN A 206 -11.98 8.97 -13.06
CA ASN A 206 -11.82 7.94 -12.06
C ASN A 206 -10.92 8.40 -10.92
N ALA A 207 -11.14 7.90 -9.70
CA ALA A 207 -10.33 8.28 -8.54
C ALA A 207 -8.86 7.89 -8.69
N VAL A 208 -8.56 6.74 -9.30
CA VAL A 208 -7.20 6.24 -9.49
C VAL A 208 -7.06 5.59 -10.85
N ILE A 209 -6.09 6.04 -11.64
CA ILE A 209 -5.65 5.36 -12.87
C ILE A 209 -4.19 4.96 -12.72
N ASN A 210 -3.90 3.66 -12.79
CA ASN A 210 -2.55 3.13 -12.82
C ASN A 210 -2.01 3.17 -14.26
N TYR A 211 -0.75 3.54 -14.44
CA TYR A 211 -0.06 3.54 -15.73
C TYR A 211 0.96 2.41 -15.73
N THR A 212 0.64 1.37 -16.50
CA THR A 212 1.24 0.03 -16.35
C THR A 212 2.36 -0.25 -17.34
N ASP A 213 2.48 0.56 -18.38
CA ASP A 213 3.64 0.56 -19.27
C ASP A 213 4.90 1.10 -18.55
N ALA A 214 6.08 0.72 -19.05
CA ALA A 214 7.35 1.09 -18.45
C ALA A 214 7.80 2.50 -18.86
N GLU A 215 7.29 3.01 -19.99
CA GLU A 215 7.67 4.27 -20.60
C GLU A 215 7.09 5.49 -19.86
N THR A 216 5.91 5.36 -19.25
CA THR A 216 5.30 6.40 -18.42
C THR A 216 6.04 6.52 -17.08
N PRO A 217 6.54 7.71 -16.66
CA PRO A 217 7.41 7.85 -15.49
C PRO A 217 6.71 7.67 -14.14
N TYR A 218 5.42 7.99 -14.04
CA TYR A 218 4.61 7.80 -12.83
C TYR A 218 3.90 6.44 -12.82
N THR A 219 3.59 5.93 -11.63
CA THR A 219 2.85 4.67 -11.44
C THR A 219 1.35 4.85 -11.48
N ARG A 220 0.84 5.97 -10.94
CA ARG A 220 -0.60 6.26 -10.94
C ARG A 220 -0.87 7.75 -10.89
N VAL A 221 -2.08 8.09 -11.30
CA VAL A 221 -2.67 9.44 -11.15
C VAL A 221 -3.93 9.34 -10.31
N MET A 222 -4.02 10.19 -9.29
CA MET A 222 -5.17 10.30 -8.40
C MET A 222 -5.94 11.58 -8.71
N GLU A 223 -7.25 11.46 -8.92
CA GLU A 223 -8.14 12.61 -9.04
C GLU A 223 -9.01 12.71 -7.79
N TRP A 224 -8.65 13.65 -6.90
CA TRP A 224 -9.11 13.65 -5.52
C TRP A 224 -10.63 13.81 -5.38
N ARG A 225 -11.25 14.59 -6.27
CA ARG A 225 -12.70 14.84 -6.23
C ARG A 225 -13.55 13.58 -6.35
N HIS A 226 -13.02 12.50 -6.91
CA HIS A 226 -13.75 11.24 -7.04
C HIS A 226 -13.72 10.38 -5.76
N PHE A 227 -12.95 10.75 -4.75
CA PHE A 227 -12.95 10.07 -3.44
C PHE A 227 -14.07 10.56 -2.52
N ASP A 228 -14.30 11.88 -2.46
CA ASP A 228 -15.22 12.50 -1.50
C ASP A 228 -16.33 13.35 -2.12
N GLN A 229 -16.21 13.71 -3.41
CA GLN A 229 -17.14 14.58 -4.15
C GLN A 229 -17.31 15.99 -3.53
N LYS A 230 -16.28 16.51 -2.86
CA LYS A 230 -16.32 17.82 -2.17
C LYS A 230 -15.54 18.94 -2.88
N ALA A 231 -14.95 18.69 -4.04
CA ALA A 231 -14.21 19.72 -4.78
C ALA A 231 -15.12 20.87 -5.26
N ASP A 232 -14.55 22.07 -5.36
CA ASP A 232 -15.22 23.23 -5.95
C ASP A 232 -15.62 22.97 -7.41
N ASN A 233 -16.70 23.62 -7.84
CA ASN A 233 -17.13 23.57 -9.25
C ASN A 233 -16.02 24.08 -10.18
N ASN A 234 -15.86 23.42 -11.32
CA ASN A 234 -14.83 23.68 -12.33
C ASN A 234 -13.39 23.56 -11.80
N LYS A 235 -13.16 22.83 -10.70
CA LYS A 235 -11.81 22.63 -10.13
C LYS A 235 -11.54 21.18 -9.82
N THR A 236 -10.41 20.66 -10.28
CA THR A 236 -9.95 19.33 -9.89
C THR A 236 -8.46 19.33 -9.60
N ILE A 237 -8.02 18.41 -8.74
CA ILE A 237 -6.61 18.22 -8.41
C ILE A 237 -6.22 16.84 -8.89
N LEU A 238 -5.21 16.78 -9.75
CA LEU A 238 -4.52 15.56 -10.11
C LEU A 238 -3.23 15.46 -9.32
N THR A 239 -2.96 14.29 -8.77
CA THR A 239 -1.66 13.97 -8.16
C THR A 239 -1.03 12.78 -8.86
N HIS A 240 0.15 13.00 -9.40
CA HIS A 240 1.01 12.01 -10.03
C HIS A 240 1.94 11.39 -8.97
N GLU A 241 1.96 10.07 -8.87
CA GLU A 241 2.86 9.33 -7.98
C GLU A 241 4.07 8.81 -8.77
N TYR A 242 5.27 9.24 -8.39
CA TYR A 242 6.53 8.79 -8.97
C TYR A 242 7.26 7.88 -7.98
N PRO A 243 7.56 6.62 -8.35
CA PRO A 243 8.37 5.75 -7.52
C PRO A 243 9.83 6.22 -7.56
N GLN A 244 10.53 6.09 -6.44
CA GLN A 244 11.93 6.46 -6.34
C GLN A 244 12.67 5.55 -5.34
N ASP A 245 13.98 5.45 -5.52
CA ASP A 245 14.83 4.86 -4.50
C ASP A 245 14.74 5.69 -3.22
N TRP A 246 14.78 4.99 -2.08
CA TRP A 246 14.80 5.63 -0.78
C TRP A 246 16.25 5.92 -0.37
N ASP A 247 16.43 7.07 0.28
CA ASP A 247 17.57 7.39 1.12
C ASP A 247 17.06 8.19 2.33
N ARG A 248 17.95 8.48 3.29
CA ARG A 248 17.58 9.13 4.55
C ARG A 248 16.97 10.53 4.41
N SER A 249 17.06 11.18 3.24
CA SER A 249 16.40 12.46 3.01
C SER A 249 14.96 12.30 2.50
N LYS A 250 14.44 11.07 2.41
CA LYS A 250 13.13 10.75 1.84
C LYS A 250 12.30 9.94 2.84
N GLU A 251 10.99 10.05 2.70
CA GLU A 251 10.05 9.25 3.48
C GLU A 251 10.10 7.77 3.08
N ALA A 252 10.15 6.89 4.09
CA ALA A 252 10.15 5.44 3.93
C ALA A 252 8.71 4.91 3.74
N TYR A 253 8.29 4.65 2.50
CA TYR A 253 6.91 4.25 2.21
C TYR A 253 6.69 2.74 2.24
N TYR A 254 7.55 1.97 1.56
CA TYR A 254 7.37 0.53 1.38
C TYR A 254 8.61 -0.26 1.80
N PRO A 255 8.52 -1.18 2.78
CA PRO A 255 9.63 -2.06 3.13
C PRO A 255 9.94 -3.04 1.99
N VAL A 256 11.23 -3.23 1.69
CA VAL A 256 11.71 -4.18 0.68
C VAL A 256 11.93 -5.54 1.33
N ASN A 257 10.93 -6.41 1.24
CA ASN A 257 10.93 -7.72 1.92
C ASN A 257 11.71 -8.80 1.13
N ASP A 258 13.01 -8.61 0.93
CA ASP A 258 13.92 -9.64 0.41
C ASP A 258 14.67 -10.38 1.54
N GLU A 259 15.50 -11.36 1.17
CA GLU A 259 16.24 -12.19 2.13
C GLU A 259 17.23 -11.37 2.97
N LYS A 260 17.98 -10.45 2.33
CA LYS A 260 18.91 -9.53 2.99
C LYS A 260 18.20 -8.75 4.09
N ASN A 261 17.11 -8.06 3.74
CA ASN A 261 16.39 -7.20 4.69
C ASN A 261 15.67 -8.00 5.77
N SER A 262 15.18 -9.20 5.43
CA SER A 262 14.61 -10.12 6.41
C SER A 262 15.63 -10.54 7.47
N ASP A 263 16.89 -10.78 7.09
CA ASP A 263 17.95 -11.17 8.02
C ASP A 263 18.44 -10.01 8.88
N ILE A 264 18.53 -8.80 8.31
CA ILE A 264 18.83 -7.57 9.08
C ILE A 264 17.71 -7.32 10.10
N PHE A 265 16.44 -7.36 9.68
CA PHE A 265 15.31 -7.10 10.55
C PHE A 265 15.20 -8.12 11.70
N LYS A 266 15.53 -9.41 11.47
CA LYS A 266 15.59 -10.41 12.54
C LYS A 266 16.57 -10.01 13.66
N LYS A 267 17.71 -9.41 13.32
CA LYS A 267 18.70 -8.94 14.32
C LYS A 267 18.13 -7.78 15.13
N TYR A 268 17.57 -6.76 14.48
CA TYR A 268 16.92 -5.65 15.19
C TYR A 268 15.76 -6.11 16.07
N LYS A 269 14.98 -7.09 15.63
CA LYS A 269 13.91 -7.68 16.44
C LYS A 269 14.44 -8.39 17.69
N LEU A 270 15.68 -8.90 17.69
CA LEU A 270 16.32 -9.44 18.88
C LEU A 270 16.82 -8.33 19.81
N GLU A 271 17.39 -7.25 19.26
CA GLU A 271 17.78 -6.07 20.06
C GLU A 271 16.58 -5.42 20.75
N ALA A 272 15.47 -5.25 20.03
CA ALA A 272 14.22 -4.69 20.55
C ALA A 272 13.69 -5.43 21.78
N LYS A 273 13.97 -6.74 21.94
CA LYS A 273 13.55 -7.51 23.11
C LYS A 273 14.29 -7.11 24.39
N GLN A 274 15.47 -6.49 24.28
CA GLN A 274 16.24 -6.03 25.44
C GLN A 274 15.68 -4.71 26.01
N TYR A 275 14.82 -4.01 25.26
CA TYR A 275 14.18 -2.77 25.65
C TYR A 275 12.75 -3.03 26.11
N GLU A 276 12.60 -3.72 27.25
CA GLU A 276 11.29 -4.15 27.74
C GLU A 276 10.31 -3.00 27.99
N HIS A 277 10.81 -1.78 28.25
CA HIS A 277 10.02 -0.56 28.43
C HIS A 277 9.62 0.14 27.12
N VAL A 278 10.07 -0.36 25.97
CA VAL A 278 9.76 0.20 24.65
C VAL A 278 8.89 -0.79 23.86
N ILE A 279 7.74 -0.31 23.39
CA ILE A 279 6.85 -1.05 22.49
C ILE A 279 7.13 -0.59 21.07
N PHE A 280 7.68 -1.50 20.24
CA PHE A 280 7.89 -1.25 18.82
C PHE A 280 6.62 -1.60 18.03
N GLY A 281 6.07 -0.62 17.28
CA GLY A 281 4.80 -0.76 16.60
C GLY A 281 4.70 -0.03 15.26
N GLY A 282 3.62 -0.27 14.52
CA GLY A 282 3.40 0.40 13.23
C GLY A 282 4.21 -0.19 12.06
N ARG A 283 4.15 0.49 10.90
CA ARG A 283 4.75 0.03 9.64
C ARG A 283 6.28 -0.02 9.72
N LEU A 284 6.90 1.03 10.23
CA LEU A 284 8.35 1.21 10.19
C LEU A 284 9.04 0.37 11.26
N ALA A 285 8.57 0.41 12.51
CA ALA A 285 9.23 -0.33 13.59
C ALA A 285 9.08 -1.86 13.44
N ASN A 286 7.98 -2.32 12.83
CA ASN A 286 7.80 -3.74 12.50
C ASN A 286 8.33 -4.13 11.11
N TYR A 287 8.89 -3.19 10.35
CA TYR A 287 9.33 -3.39 8.97
C TYR A 287 8.28 -4.14 8.12
N GLN A 288 7.02 -3.74 8.24
CA GLN A 288 5.90 -4.48 7.68
C GLN A 288 4.92 -3.56 6.96
N TYR A 289 4.58 -3.93 5.73
CA TYR A 289 3.60 -3.19 4.94
C TYR A 289 2.17 -3.50 5.42
N TYR A 290 1.68 -2.66 6.35
CA TYR A 290 0.30 -2.63 6.83
C TYR A 290 -0.63 -1.70 6.03
N ASP A 291 -1.87 -2.14 5.85
CA ASP A 291 -3.02 -1.28 5.58
C ASP A 291 -3.52 -0.60 6.88
N MET A 292 -4.36 0.43 6.77
CA MET A 292 -4.79 1.21 7.93
C MET A 292 -5.58 0.39 8.97
N ASP A 293 -6.50 -0.48 8.56
CA ASP A 293 -7.24 -1.34 9.50
C ASP A 293 -6.32 -2.32 10.23
N GLN A 294 -5.28 -2.81 9.55
CA GLN A 294 -4.30 -3.70 10.14
C GLN A 294 -3.48 -2.99 11.22
N VAL A 295 -3.06 -1.73 10.99
CA VAL A 295 -2.30 -0.98 11.99
C VAL A 295 -3.18 -0.55 13.18
N PHE A 296 -4.44 -0.18 12.96
CA PHE A 296 -5.39 0.06 14.06
C PHE A 296 -5.61 -1.19 14.90
N SER A 297 -5.83 -2.35 14.26
CA SER A 297 -5.99 -3.62 14.95
C SER A 297 -4.74 -4.01 15.75
N ALA A 298 -3.54 -3.79 15.18
CA ALA A 298 -2.28 -4.04 15.86
C ALA A 298 -2.10 -3.12 17.10
N ALA A 299 -2.42 -1.84 16.97
CA ALA A 299 -2.34 -0.89 18.08
C ALA A 299 -3.33 -1.23 19.22
N LEU A 300 -4.59 -1.51 18.90
CA LEU A 300 -5.60 -1.92 19.88
C LEU A 300 -5.23 -3.22 20.58
N LYS A 301 -4.61 -4.17 19.86
CA LYS A 301 -4.08 -5.39 20.47
C LYS A 301 -2.92 -5.11 21.42
N ALA A 302 -2.01 -4.20 21.06
CA ALA A 302 -0.90 -3.81 21.92
C ALA A 302 -1.39 -3.15 23.22
N VAL A 303 -2.32 -2.20 23.12
CA VAL A 303 -2.98 -1.58 24.29
C VAL A 303 -3.63 -2.64 25.18
N ASN A 304 -4.40 -3.56 24.60
CA ASN A 304 -5.03 -4.67 25.34
C ASN A 304 -4.03 -5.67 25.94
N GLN A 305 -2.78 -5.70 25.51
CA GLN A 305 -1.74 -6.55 26.10
C GLN A 305 -1.01 -5.83 27.24
N GLU A 306 -0.81 -4.53 27.09
CA GLU A 306 -0.11 -3.67 28.04
C GLU A 306 -0.90 -3.48 29.34
N PHE A 307 -2.21 -3.24 29.24
CA PHE A 307 -3.09 -2.98 30.39
C PHE A 307 -3.82 -4.24 30.90
N LYS A 308 -3.20 -5.42 30.78
CA LYS A 308 -3.78 -6.68 31.26
C LYS A 308 -3.71 -6.86 32.76
#